data_AF-G9YR41-F1
#
_entry.id   AF-G9YR41-F1
#
_cell.length_a   1.000
_cell.length_b   1.000
_cell.length_c   1.000
_cell.angle_alpha   90.00
_cell.angle_beta   90.00
_cell.angle_gamma   90.00
#
_symmetry.space_group_name_H-M   'P 1'
#
loop_
_entity.id
_entity.type
_entity.pdbx_description
1 polymer ?
#
loop_
_entity_poly.entity_id
_entity_poly.type
_entity_poly.pdbx_seq_one_letter_code
_entity_poly.pdbx_strand_id
1 'polypeptide(L)'
;MLALRRLDRAGAGTLLRFRRRKERYLPPQYGGPSPLGGLAAPELTGNDLRWKLCFDRMLAANAALYEELLGGLSLDGCPPRYGVPVILTAGERDWTTPYPLAAAYYDTLSAPCKAFLSLPNAGHLPFRERPEEWSHILLDVLAQI
;
A
#
# COMPACT_ATOMS: atom_id res chain seq x y z
N MET A 1 20.05 -14.79 15.12
CA MET A 1 20.41 -13.36 15.14
C MET A 1 20.89 -12.97 13.75
N LEU A 2 19.97 -12.61 12.84
CA LEU A 2 20.36 -12.12 11.51
C LEU A 2 20.72 -10.64 11.64
N ALA A 3 21.96 -10.30 11.32
CA ALA A 3 22.43 -8.93 11.30
C ALA A 3 21.59 -8.11 10.31
N LEU A 4 21.05 -6.99 10.79
CA LEU A 4 20.32 -5.98 10.03
C LEU A 4 21.16 -5.58 8.82
N ARG A 5 20.82 -6.11 7.63
CA ARG A 5 21.57 -5.80 6.42
C ARG A 5 21.07 -4.43 5.94
N ARG A 6 21.81 -3.36 6.28
CA ARG A 6 21.64 -2.06 5.62
C ARG A 6 21.55 -2.32 4.13
N LEU A 7 20.57 -1.71 3.47
CA LEU A 7 20.36 -1.87 2.04
C LEU A 7 21.51 -1.16 1.32
N ASP A 8 22.65 -1.86 1.24
CA ASP A 8 23.86 -1.38 0.61
C ASP A 8 23.63 -1.19 -0.90
N ARG A 9 24.61 -0.62 -1.59
CA ARG A 9 24.50 -0.34 -3.03
C ARG A 9 24.15 -1.57 -3.87
N ALA A 10 24.56 -2.77 -3.42
CA ALA A 10 24.27 -4.03 -4.09
C ALA A 10 22.85 -4.55 -3.76
N GLY A 11 22.38 -4.36 -2.53
CA GLY A 11 21.00 -4.59 -2.10
C GLY A 11 20.01 -3.69 -2.83
N ALA A 12 20.32 -2.39 -2.93
CA ALA A 12 19.58 -1.43 -3.74
C ALA A 12 19.56 -1.84 -5.22
N GLY A 13 20.69 -2.28 -5.77
CA GLY A 13 20.78 -2.80 -7.13
C GLY A 13 19.89 -4.03 -7.37
N THR A 14 19.78 -4.92 -6.39
CA THR A 14 18.92 -6.11 -6.46
C THR A 14 17.44 -5.74 -6.44
N LEU A 15 17.06 -4.81 -5.57
CA LEU A 15 15.69 -4.30 -5.46
C LEU A 15 15.27 -3.54 -6.74
N LEU A 16 16.18 -2.76 -7.34
CA LEU A 16 15.98 -2.11 -8.63
C LEU A 16 15.86 -3.10 -9.79
N ARG A 17 16.59 -4.23 -9.77
CA ARG A 17 16.43 -5.31 -10.75
C ARG A 17 15.07 -6.01 -10.61
N PHE A 18 14.65 -6.27 -9.37
CA PHE A 18 13.33 -6.84 -9.09
C PHE A 18 12.21 -5.90 -9.57
N ARG A 19 12.30 -4.61 -9.24
CA ARG A 19 11.37 -3.57 -9.73
C ARG A 19 11.29 -3.53 -11.26
N ARG A 20 12.43 -3.59 -11.97
CA ARG A 20 12.48 -3.64 -13.44
C ARG A 20 11.84 -4.88 -14.05
N ARG A 21 11.84 -6.01 -13.33
CA ARG A 21 11.12 -7.21 -13.75
C ARG A 21 9.62 -7.04 -13.53
N LYS A 22 9.21 -6.44 -12.41
CA LYS A 22 7.80 -6.13 -12.09
C LYS A 22 7.18 -5.12 -13.07
N GLU A 23 7.95 -4.11 -13.48
CA GLU A 23 7.49 -3.02 -14.37
C GLU A 23 6.92 -3.52 -15.71
N ARG A 24 7.36 -4.68 -16.21
CA ARG A 24 6.85 -5.29 -17.45
C ARG A 24 5.41 -5.78 -17.35
N TYR A 25 4.95 -6.02 -16.13
CA TYR A 25 3.62 -6.52 -15.82
C TYR A 25 2.73 -5.42 -15.23
N LEU A 26 3.25 -4.20 -15.06
CA LEU A 26 2.46 -3.07 -14.62
C LEU A 26 1.61 -2.56 -15.80
N PRO A 27 0.33 -2.21 -15.57
CA PRO A 27 -0.51 -1.58 -16.59
C PRO A 27 0.17 -0.32 -17.18
N PRO A 28 -0.16 0.09 -18.42
CA PRO A 28 0.45 1.26 -19.08
C PRO A 28 0.37 2.54 -18.25
N GLN A 29 -0.68 2.70 -17.43
CA GLN A 29 -0.82 3.84 -16.50
C GLN A 29 0.26 3.92 -15.41
N TYR A 30 1.08 2.88 -15.25
CA TYR A 30 2.18 2.79 -14.29
C TYR A 30 3.55 2.59 -14.97
N GLY A 31 3.62 2.63 -16.32
CA GLY A 31 4.78 2.23 -17.10
C GLY A 31 5.40 3.35 -17.94
N GLY A 32 6.61 3.79 -17.54
CA GLY A 32 7.54 4.53 -18.39
C GLY A 32 8.65 5.22 -17.59
N PRO A 33 9.94 4.78 -17.64
CA PRO A 33 11.03 5.51 -17.04
C PRO A 33 11.41 6.66 -17.98
N SER A 34 10.86 7.84 -17.73
CA SER A 34 11.54 9.07 -18.16
C SER A 34 12.25 9.64 -16.94
N PRO A 35 13.59 9.70 -16.93
CA PRO A 35 14.35 10.40 -15.89
C PRO A 35 13.93 11.88 -15.79
N LEU A 36 13.44 12.44 -16.90
CA LEU A 36 12.84 13.76 -16.98
C LEU A 36 11.34 13.77 -16.63
N GLY A 37 10.63 12.65 -16.79
CA GLY A 37 9.19 12.55 -16.57
C GLY A 37 8.79 12.71 -15.10
N GLY A 38 9.69 12.41 -14.16
CA GLY A 38 9.46 12.75 -12.76
C GLY A 38 9.61 14.26 -12.46
N LEU A 39 10.34 15.01 -13.30
CA LEU A 39 10.52 16.47 -13.19
C LEU A 39 9.53 17.24 -14.08
N ALA A 40 9.06 16.60 -15.14
CA ALA A 40 8.07 17.09 -16.10
C ALA A 40 6.67 16.49 -15.84
N ALA A 41 6.49 15.78 -14.73
CA ALA A 41 5.19 15.32 -14.28
C ALA A 41 4.36 16.58 -13.99
N PRO A 42 3.24 16.80 -14.71
CA PRO A 42 2.46 18.03 -14.56
C PRO A 42 1.90 18.20 -13.14
N GLU A 43 1.90 17.13 -12.34
CA GLU A 43 1.47 17.12 -10.95
C GLU A 43 2.60 17.40 -9.94
N LEU A 44 3.86 17.54 -10.38
CA LEU A 44 4.99 17.80 -9.49
C LEU A 44 4.95 19.25 -8.98
N THR A 45 4.65 19.43 -7.70
CA THR A 45 4.61 20.73 -7.04
C THR A 45 5.89 21.00 -6.24
N GLY A 46 6.12 22.26 -5.84
CA GLY A 46 7.21 22.58 -4.92
C GLY A 46 7.11 21.84 -3.57
N ASN A 47 5.91 21.39 -3.19
CA ASN A 47 5.70 20.57 -2.00
C ASN A 47 6.31 19.17 -2.17
N ASP A 48 6.28 18.59 -3.37
CA ASP A 48 6.92 17.30 -3.65
C ASP A 48 8.44 17.37 -3.49
N LEU A 49 9.05 18.50 -3.84
CA LEU A 49 10.48 18.75 -3.62
C LEU A 49 10.81 18.83 -2.13
N ARG A 50 9.97 19.54 -1.35
CA ARG A 50 10.07 19.59 0.12
C ARG A 50 9.97 18.18 0.73
N TRP A 51 9.03 17.36 0.26
CA TRP A 51 8.90 15.98 0.73
C TRP A 51 10.10 15.11 0.37
N LYS A 52 10.64 15.24 -0.85
CA LYS A 52 11.87 14.55 -1.26
C LYS A 52 13.06 14.95 -0.38
N LEU A 53 13.18 16.23 -0.02
CA LEU A 53 14.25 16.74 0.85
C LEU A 53 14.08 16.35 2.33
N CYS A 54 12.84 16.17 2.79
CA CYS A 54 12.54 15.78 4.18
C CYS A 54 12.31 14.27 4.36
N PHE A 55 12.43 13.47 3.30
CA PHE A 55 12.12 12.04 3.32
C PHE A 55 12.94 11.27 4.35
N ASP A 56 14.24 11.59 4.48
CA ASP A 56 15.12 10.98 5.49
C ASP A 56 14.68 11.29 6.92
N ARG A 57 14.14 12.50 7.17
CA ARG A 57 13.59 12.86 8.49
C ARG A 57 12.31 12.10 8.79
N MET A 58 11.45 11.90 7.79
CA MET A 58 10.24 11.10 7.92
C MET A 58 10.56 9.62 8.20
N LEU A 59 11.55 9.06 7.49
CA LEU A 59 12.06 7.71 7.73
C LEU A 59 12.66 7.60 9.13
N ALA A 60 13.52 8.53 9.53
CA ALA A 60 14.16 8.53 10.84
C ALA A 60 13.13 8.62 11.99
N ALA A 61 12.12 9.47 11.85
CA ALA A 61 11.04 9.59 12.83
C ALA A 61 10.21 8.31 13.00
N ASN A 62 10.18 7.45 11.97
CA ASN A 62 9.46 6.18 11.97
C ASN A 62 10.41 4.96 11.96
N ALA A 63 11.68 5.13 12.30
CA ALA A 63 12.71 4.11 12.08
C ALA A 63 12.38 2.79 12.78
N ALA A 64 11.88 2.82 14.02
CA ALA A 64 11.50 1.62 14.76
C ALA A 64 10.37 0.83 14.06
N LEU A 65 9.36 1.52 13.52
CA LEU A 65 8.27 0.88 12.78
C LEU A 65 8.78 0.24 11.49
N TYR A 66 9.68 0.93 10.77
CA TYR A 66 10.28 0.38 9.56
C TYR A 66 11.22 -0.79 9.86
N GLU A 67 11.97 -0.75 10.96
CA GLU A 67 12.80 -1.87 11.40
C GLU A 67 11.96 -3.11 11.71
N GLU A 68 10.80 -2.95 12.37
CA GLU A 68 9.90 -4.06 12.65
C GLU A 68 9.24 -4.60 11.38
N LEU A 69 8.66 -3.71 10.56
CA LEU A 69 7.98 -4.06 9.31
C LEU A 69 8.91 -4.74 8.30
N LEU A 70 10.16 -4.27 8.18
CA LEU A 70 11.14 -4.82 7.25
C LEU A 70 12.01 -5.92 7.86
N GLY A 71 12.00 -6.06 9.19
CA GLY A 71 12.83 -6.99 9.95
C GLY A 71 12.31 -8.44 9.97
N GLY A 72 11.16 -8.68 9.35
CA GLY A 72 10.56 -10.03 9.25
C GLY A 72 9.27 -10.20 10.04
N LEU A 73 8.61 -9.11 10.44
CA LEU A 73 7.22 -9.17 10.89
C LEU A 73 6.40 -9.86 9.78
N SER A 74 5.93 -11.07 10.08
CA SER A 74 4.97 -11.77 9.25
C SER A 74 3.73 -12.06 10.09
N LEU A 75 2.58 -11.86 9.47
CA LEU A 75 1.29 -12.30 10.02
C LEU A 75 0.97 -13.75 9.62
N ASP A 76 1.88 -14.42 8.90
CA ASP A 76 1.71 -15.82 8.51
C ASP A 76 1.60 -16.71 9.76
N GLY A 77 0.53 -17.50 9.83
CA GLY A 77 0.24 -18.36 10.98
C GLY A 77 -0.50 -17.66 12.14
N CYS A 78 -0.64 -16.34 12.11
CA CYS A 78 -1.51 -15.61 13.04
C CYS A 78 -2.94 -15.63 12.50
N PRO A 79 -3.90 -16.30 13.16
CA PRO A 79 -5.28 -16.32 12.70
C PRO A 79 -5.87 -14.90 12.81
N PRO A 80 -6.47 -14.34 11.75
CA PRO A 80 -7.00 -12.98 11.76
C PRO A 80 -8.32 -12.92 12.55
N ARG A 81 -8.23 -12.93 13.88
CA ARG A 81 -9.36 -12.84 14.81
C ARG A 81 -9.32 -11.51 15.54
N TYR A 82 -10.41 -10.76 15.43
CA TYR A 82 -10.56 -9.43 16.02
C TYR A 82 -11.75 -9.43 16.97
N GLY A 83 -11.58 -8.82 18.14
CA GLY A 83 -12.66 -8.64 19.12
C GLY A 83 -13.56 -7.43 18.84
N VAL A 84 -13.42 -6.81 17.67
CA VAL A 84 -14.07 -5.56 17.28
C VAL A 84 -14.60 -5.66 15.85
N PRO A 85 -15.62 -4.85 15.47
CA PRO A 85 -16.04 -4.69 14.08
C PRO A 85 -14.87 -4.44 13.12
N VAL A 86 -14.85 -5.10 11.96
CA VAL A 86 -13.82 -4.90 10.93
C VAL A 86 -14.43 -4.55 9.58
N ILE A 87 -14.11 -3.37 9.06
CA ILE A 87 -14.45 -2.97 7.69
C ILE A 87 -13.15 -2.92 6.91
N LEU A 88 -13.02 -3.78 5.90
CA LEU A 88 -11.85 -3.80 5.01
C LEU A 88 -12.22 -3.12 3.69
N THR A 89 -11.37 -2.20 3.20
CA THR A 89 -11.59 -1.47 1.95
C THR A 89 -10.56 -1.86 0.91
N ALA A 90 -10.97 -2.12 -0.32
CA ALA A 90 -10.09 -2.51 -1.41
C ALA A 90 -10.55 -1.92 -2.75
N GLY A 91 -9.60 -1.39 -3.52
CA GLY A 91 -9.82 -1.05 -4.92
C GLY A 91 -9.63 -2.27 -5.82
N GLU A 92 -10.54 -2.51 -6.76
CA GLU A 92 -10.48 -3.68 -7.66
C GLU A 92 -9.26 -3.69 -8.60
N ARG A 93 -8.61 -2.53 -8.77
CA ARG A 93 -7.39 -2.37 -9.58
C ARG A 93 -6.15 -2.11 -8.73
N ASP A 94 -6.17 -2.44 -7.44
CA ASP A 94 -4.98 -2.37 -6.60
C ASP A 94 -3.97 -3.45 -7.02
N TRP A 95 -2.73 -3.03 -7.30
CA TRP A 95 -1.59 -3.91 -7.61
C TRP A 95 -0.51 -3.91 -6.51
N THR A 96 -0.65 -3.06 -5.50
CA THR A 96 0.23 -3.00 -4.33
C THR A 96 -0.24 -3.99 -3.28
N THR A 97 -1.54 -4.00 -3.00
CA THR A 97 -2.25 -5.02 -2.22
C THR A 97 -3.33 -5.65 -3.10
N PRO A 98 -2.97 -6.66 -3.94
CA PRO A 98 -3.85 -7.19 -4.96
C PRO A 98 -5.23 -7.57 -4.43
N TYR A 99 -6.28 -7.10 -5.11
CA TYR A 99 -7.67 -7.31 -4.70
C TYR A 99 -8.01 -8.78 -4.38
N PRO A 100 -7.63 -9.79 -5.20
CA PRO A 100 -7.94 -11.19 -4.88
C PRO A 100 -7.29 -11.66 -3.58
N LEU A 101 -6.11 -11.14 -3.22
CA LEU A 101 -5.43 -11.48 -1.97
C LEU A 101 -6.11 -10.80 -0.77
N ALA A 102 -6.56 -9.55 -0.93
CA ALA A 102 -7.32 -8.84 0.09
C ALA A 102 -8.66 -9.54 0.38
N ALA A 103 -9.37 -9.98 -0.67
CA ALA A 103 -10.61 -10.75 -0.55
C ALA A 103 -10.37 -12.11 0.14
N ALA A 104 -9.35 -12.86 -0.29
CA ALA A 104 -8.99 -14.13 0.35
C ALA A 104 -8.62 -13.95 1.83
N TYR A 105 -7.90 -12.89 2.18
CA TYR A 105 -7.61 -12.55 3.58
C TYR A 105 -8.89 -12.28 4.36
N TYR A 106 -9.79 -11.48 3.83
CA TYR A 106 -11.08 -11.16 4.44
C TYR A 106 -11.92 -12.42 4.71
N ASP A 107 -11.90 -13.40 3.80
CA ASP A 107 -12.64 -14.66 3.98
C ASP A 107 -12.15 -15.44 5.21
N THR A 108 -10.85 -15.40 5.51
CA THR A 108 -10.26 -16.05 6.69
C THR A 108 -10.50 -15.28 8.00
N LEU A 109 -10.87 -14.01 7.91
CA LEU A 109 -11.01 -13.10 9.05
C LEU A 109 -12.25 -13.43 9.90
N SER A 110 -12.10 -13.35 11.22
CA SER A 110 -13.18 -13.48 12.20
C SER A 110 -13.30 -12.20 13.03
N ALA A 111 -14.52 -11.67 13.14
CA ALA A 111 -14.87 -10.49 13.92
C ALA A 111 -16.36 -10.57 14.34
N PRO A 112 -16.81 -9.84 15.38
CA PRO A 112 -18.22 -9.75 15.76
C PRO A 112 -19.11 -9.33 14.60
N CYS A 113 -18.60 -8.41 13.78
CA CYS A 113 -19.15 -8.08 12.48
C CYS A 113 -18.02 -7.70 11.52
N LYS A 114 -18.20 -7.99 10.23
CA LYS A 114 -17.23 -7.65 9.20
C LYS A 114 -17.90 -7.27 7.89
N ALA A 115 -17.28 -6.35 7.17
CA ALA A 115 -17.69 -5.93 5.83
C ALA A 115 -16.48 -5.73 4.93
N PHE A 116 -16.66 -5.98 3.64
CA PHE A 116 -15.63 -5.78 2.61
C PHE A 116 -16.14 -4.75 1.60
N LEU A 117 -15.55 -3.57 1.59
CA LEU A 117 -15.88 -2.48 0.68
C LEU A 117 -15.05 -2.62 -0.60
N SER A 118 -15.68 -3.12 -1.66
CA SER A 118 -15.10 -3.16 -2.99
C SER A 118 -15.38 -1.86 -3.73
N LEU A 119 -14.34 -1.17 -4.20
CA LEU A 119 -14.47 0.03 -5.03
C LEU A 119 -14.08 -0.26 -6.49
N PRO A 120 -15.04 -0.36 -7.43
CA PRO A 120 -14.77 -0.74 -8.82
C PRO A 120 -13.89 0.25 -9.57
N ASN A 121 -12.82 -0.20 -10.20
CA ASN A 121 -11.84 0.66 -10.89
C ASN A 121 -10.93 1.55 -10.02
N ALA A 122 -11.00 1.49 -8.68
CA ALA A 122 -10.02 2.18 -7.82
C ALA A 122 -8.73 1.37 -7.65
N GLY A 123 -7.63 2.07 -7.41
CA GLY A 123 -6.32 1.53 -7.07
C GLY A 123 -6.10 1.37 -5.56
N HIS A 124 -4.88 1.63 -5.11
CA HIS A 124 -4.41 1.32 -3.76
C HIS A 124 -5.04 2.19 -2.66
N LEU A 125 -5.43 3.43 -2.99
CA LEU A 125 -5.98 4.37 -2.03
C LEU A 125 -7.40 4.77 -2.44
N PRO A 126 -8.38 3.84 -2.38
CA PRO A 126 -9.72 4.06 -2.92
C PRO A 126 -10.42 5.27 -2.28
N PHE A 127 -10.22 5.50 -0.98
CA PHE A 127 -10.74 6.64 -0.23
C PHE A 127 -10.14 8.00 -0.65
N ARG A 128 -8.96 8.01 -1.28
CA ARG A 128 -8.33 9.23 -1.80
C ARG A 128 -8.68 9.46 -3.27
N GLU A 129 -8.79 8.38 -4.04
CA GLU A 129 -9.13 8.44 -5.46
C GLU A 129 -10.59 8.84 -5.67
N ARG A 130 -11.51 8.33 -4.84
CA ARG A 130 -12.96 8.57 -4.93
C ARG A 130 -13.57 8.78 -3.55
N PRO A 131 -13.26 9.91 -2.89
CA PRO A 131 -13.62 10.14 -1.49
C PRO A 131 -15.13 10.18 -1.25
N GLU A 132 -15.92 10.76 -2.14
CA GLU A 132 -17.39 10.87 -1.98
C GLU A 132 -18.06 9.49 -2.09
N GLU A 133 -17.74 8.74 -3.15
CA GLU A 133 -18.27 7.39 -3.38
C GLU A 133 -17.88 6.45 -2.23
N TRP A 134 -16.61 6.48 -1.82
CA TRP A 134 -16.13 5.70 -0.69
C TRP A 134 -16.85 6.07 0.61
N SER A 135 -17.05 7.36 0.88
CA SER A 135 -17.71 7.84 2.11
C SER A 135 -19.17 7.39 2.17
N HIS A 136 -19.91 7.45 1.06
CA HIS A 136 -21.28 6.95 1.00
C HIS A 136 -21.34 5.44 1.29
N ILE A 137 -20.51 4.65 0.61
CA ILE A 137 -20.45 3.19 0.83
C ILE A 137 -20.10 2.86 2.28
N LEU A 138 -19.16 3.61 2.88
CA LEU A 138 -18.77 3.41 4.27
C LEU A 138 -19.94 3.72 5.23
N LEU A 139 -20.65 4.83 5.01
CA LEU A 139 -21.79 5.21 5.85
C LEU A 139 -22.94 4.19 5.74
N ASP A 140 -23.21 3.70 4.53
CA ASP A 140 -24.23 2.67 4.30
C ASP A 140 -23.89 1.37 5.04
N VAL A 141 -22.61 0.99 5.06
CA VAL A 141 -22.15 -0.18 5.81
C VAL A 141 -22.21 0.09 7.30
N LEU A 142 -21.75 1.24 7.80
CA LEU A 142 -21.81 1.59 9.22
C LEU A 142 -23.24 1.59 9.78
N ALA A 143 -24.24 1.89 8.95
CA ALA A 143 -25.65 1.82 9.35
C ALA A 143 -26.18 0.38 9.56
N GLN A 144 -25.44 -0.63 9.12
CA GLN A 144 -25.84 -2.05 9.13
C GLN A 144 -25.13 -2.89 10.21
N ILE A 145 -24.22 -2.28 10.99
CA ILE A 145 -23.35 -2.98 11.95
C ILE A 145 -23.48 -2.48 13.38
#